data_AF-A0A7K2JDP8-F1
#
_entry.id   AF-A0A7K2JDP8-F1
#
_cell.length_a   1.000
_cell.length_b   1.000
_cell.length_c   1.000
_cell.angle_alpha   90.00
_cell.angle_beta   90.00
_cell.angle_gamma   90.00
#
_symmetry.space_group_name_H-M   'P 1'
#
loop_
_entity.id
_entity.type
_entity.pdbx_description
1 polymer ?
#
loop_
_entity_poly.entity_id
_entity_poly.type
_entity_poly.pdbx_seq_one_letter_code
_entity_poly.pdbx_strand_id
1 'polypeptide(L)'
;MKIALMDSGIGLLAAAAAVRRLRPDAELVVSSDPGSMPWGPRTPEDVTARALAVARAAADHRPDALIVACNTASVHALPALRAALEPGLPVIGTVPAIKPAAAGGGPMAIWATPATTGSPYQRGLITEFAGAVDVTEVPCPGLADAIEHGDEAGIDRAVAAAAALTPPGVQAVVLGCTHYELVADRIR
;
A
#
# COMPACT_ATOMS: atom_id res chain seq x y z
N MET A 1 -5.79 23.86 4.75
CA MET A 1 -6.22 22.45 4.77
C MET A 1 -5.08 21.63 5.35
N LYS A 2 -5.37 20.67 6.22
CA LYS A 2 -4.41 19.73 6.80
C LYS A 2 -4.77 18.31 6.39
N ILE A 3 -3.82 17.58 5.82
CA ILE A 3 -4.01 16.19 5.37
C ILE A 3 -3.03 15.32 6.13
N ALA A 4 -3.54 14.32 6.84
CA ALA A 4 -2.70 13.29 7.42
C ALA A 4 -2.52 12.13 6.45
N LEU A 5 -1.31 11.57 6.41
CA LEU A 5 -1.01 10.31 5.75
C LEU A 5 -0.48 9.35 6.81
N MET A 6 -0.97 8.11 6.79
CA MET A 6 -0.49 7.05 7.66
C MET A 6 0.04 5.84 6.90
N ASP A 7 1.07 5.20 7.43
CA ASP A 7 1.65 3.97 6.89
C ASP A 7 2.41 3.20 7.98
N SER A 8 2.91 2.03 7.62
CA SER A 8 3.77 1.25 8.49
C SER A 8 5.22 1.76 8.51
N GLY A 9 5.70 2.42 7.45
CA GLY A 9 7.10 2.89 7.37
C GLY A 9 7.30 4.02 6.35
N ILE A 10 8.47 4.08 5.71
CA ILE A 10 8.80 5.14 4.73
C ILE A 10 8.02 5.06 3.42
N GLY A 11 7.28 3.97 3.17
CA GLY A 11 6.50 3.78 1.94
C GLY A 11 5.57 4.95 1.62
N LEU A 12 5.02 5.62 2.63
CA LEU A 12 4.12 6.76 2.47
C LEU A 12 4.72 7.96 1.75
N LEU A 13 6.06 8.05 1.65
CA LEU A 13 6.74 9.22 1.10
C LEU A 13 6.36 9.48 -0.37
N ALA A 14 6.15 8.42 -1.17
CA ALA A 14 5.70 8.57 -2.55
C ALA A 14 4.30 9.21 -2.63
N ALA A 15 3.37 8.72 -1.81
CA ALA A 15 2.02 9.29 -1.69
C ALA A 15 2.06 10.73 -1.14
N ALA A 16 2.84 11.00 -0.10
CA ALA A 16 2.99 12.35 0.46
C ALA A 16 3.58 13.33 -0.55
N ALA A 17 4.56 12.90 -1.35
CA ALA A 17 5.12 13.70 -2.43
C ALA A 17 4.08 13.99 -3.53
N ALA A 18 3.24 13.01 -3.88
CA ALA A 18 2.14 13.21 -4.81
C ALA A 18 1.10 14.22 -4.28
N VAL A 19 0.70 14.10 -3.02
CA VAL A 19 -0.21 15.05 -2.37
C VAL A 19 0.42 16.45 -2.34
N ARG A 20 1.69 16.59 -1.96
CA ARG A 20 2.39 17.89 -1.94
C ARG A 20 2.42 18.55 -3.32
N ARG A 21 2.62 17.78 -4.41
CA ARG A 21 2.59 18.32 -5.77
C ARG A 21 1.19 18.82 -6.17
N LEU A 22 0.15 18.07 -5.83
CA LEU A 22 -1.24 18.41 -6.17
C LEU A 22 -1.81 19.53 -5.28
N ARG A 23 -1.37 19.59 -4.03
CA ARG A 23 -1.83 20.53 -3.00
C ARG A 23 -0.64 21.13 -2.25
N PRO A 24 0.13 22.03 -2.90
CA PRO A 24 1.27 22.69 -2.27
C PRO A 24 0.87 23.54 -1.07
N ASP A 25 -0.39 23.97 -0.99
CA ASP A 25 -1.00 24.74 0.09
C ASP A 25 -1.43 23.92 1.32
N ALA A 26 -1.44 22.58 1.23
CA ALA A 26 -1.83 21.73 2.34
C ALA A 26 -0.70 21.58 3.38
N GLU A 27 -1.06 21.62 4.67
CA GLU A 27 -0.21 21.12 5.76
C GLU A 27 -0.28 19.59 5.74
N LEU A 28 0.87 18.92 5.77
CA LEU A 28 0.92 17.45 5.75
C LEU A 28 1.38 16.93 7.11
N VAL A 29 0.60 16.01 7.67
CA VAL A 29 0.99 15.22 8.85
C VAL A 29 1.40 13.85 8.35
N VAL A 30 2.64 13.46 8.61
CA VAL A 30 3.18 12.14 8.27
C VAL A 30 3.23 11.31 9.55
N SER A 31 2.47 10.21 9.59
CA SER A 31 2.41 9.32 10.74
C SER A 31 2.79 7.91 10.32
N SER A 32 3.81 7.34 10.95
CA SER A 32 4.27 5.98 10.64
C SER A 32 4.74 5.25 11.89
N ASP A 33 4.82 3.92 11.80
CA ASP A 33 5.29 3.03 12.87
C ASP A 33 6.43 2.12 12.38
N PRO A 34 7.59 2.71 12.02
CA PRO A 34 8.72 1.94 11.47
C PRO A 34 9.24 0.91 12.48
N GLY A 35 9.07 1.15 13.78
CA GLY A 35 9.46 0.22 14.85
C GLY A 35 8.70 -1.11 14.86
N SER A 36 7.60 -1.21 14.09
CA SER A 36 6.86 -2.46 13.95
C SER A 36 6.83 -3.05 12.55
N MET A 37 7.58 -2.46 11.62
CA MET A 37 7.80 -3.04 10.30
C MET A 37 8.46 -4.43 10.39
N PRO A 38 8.22 -5.30 9.39
CA PRO A 38 7.23 -5.16 8.32
C PRO A 38 5.81 -5.54 8.78
N TRP A 39 4.77 -4.90 8.22
CA TRP A 39 3.38 -5.29 8.47
C TRP A 39 2.90 -6.44 7.56
N GLY A 40 3.56 -6.63 6.42
CA GLY A 40 3.22 -7.65 5.43
C GLY A 40 3.15 -9.11 5.91
N PRO A 41 3.95 -9.58 6.89
CA PRO A 41 3.85 -10.95 7.41
C PRO A 41 2.97 -11.08 8.67
N ARG A 42 2.38 -9.99 9.17
CA ARG A 42 1.56 -9.98 10.40
C ARG A 42 0.13 -10.47 10.13
N THR A 43 -0.58 -10.87 11.18
CA THR A 43 -2.01 -11.24 11.07
C THR A 43 -2.87 -10.00 10.84
N PRO A 44 -4.06 -10.12 10.22
CA PRO A 44 -4.98 -9.00 10.04
C PRO A 44 -5.34 -8.27 11.34
N GLU A 45 -5.45 -8.98 12.46
CA GLU A 45 -5.75 -8.40 13.78
C GLU A 45 -4.60 -7.52 14.28
N ASP A 46 -3.35 -7.99 14.17
CA ASP A 46 -2.15 -7.22 14.55
C ASP A 46 -1.98 -5.99 13.64
N VAL A 47 -2.17 -6.16 12.33
CA VAL A 47 -2.16 -5.03 11.37
C VAL A 47 -3.24 -4.00 11.74
N THR A 48 -4.44 -4.44 12.09
CA THR A 48 -5.55 -3.55 12.45
C THR A 48 -5.26 -2.78 13.74
N ALA A 49 -4.73 -3.45 14.77
CA ALA A 49 -4.37 -2.80 16.03
C ALA A 49 -3.29 -1.71 15.82
N ARG A 50 -2.25 -2.02 15.03
CA ARG A 50 -1.18 -1.06 14.70
C ARG A 50 -1.69 0.09 13.86
N ALA A 51 -2.49 -0.20 12.83
CA ALA A 51 -3.09 0.81 11.98
C ALA A 51 -3.94 1.81 12.78
N LEU A 52 -4.75 1.32 13.72
CA LEU A 52 -5.54 2.17 14.62
C LEU A 52 -4.67 3.06 15.50
N ALA A 53 -3.54 2.55 16.02
CA ALA A 53 -2.63 3.34 16.83
C ALA A 53 -2.00 4.50 16.02
N VAL A 54 -1.48 4.21 14.82
CA VAL A 54 -0.91 5.22 13.92
C VAL A 54 -1.98 6.24 13.51
N ALA A 55 -3.19 5.78 13.16
CA ALA A 55 -4.29 6.65 12.76
C ALA A 55 -4.73 7.60 13.89
N ARG A 56 -4.77 7.12 15.14
CA ARG A 56 -5.10 7.95 16.31
C ARG A 56 -4.02 9.00 16.59
N ALA A 57 -2.75 8.62 16.51
CA ALA A 57 -1.65 9.57 16.62
C ALA A 57 -1.73 10.66 15.54
N ALA A 58 -2.08 10.29 14.31
CA ALA A 58 -2.34 11.25 13.25
C ALA A 58 -3.55 12.17 13.54
N ALA A 59 -4.63 11.61 14.10
CA ALA A 59 -5.85 12.33 14.44
C ALA A 59 -5.64 13.39 15.53
N ASP A 60 -4.70 13.20 16.45
CA ASP A 60 -4.36 14.18 17.51
C ASP A 60 -3.87 15.53 16.93
N HIS A 61 -3.36 15.53 15.69
CA HIS A 61 -2.99 16.74 14.96
C HIS A 61 -4.17 17.48 14.31
N ARG A 62 -5.39 16.95 14.47
CA ARG A 62 -6.66 17.47 13.91
C ARG A 62 -6.59 17.74 12.41
N PRO A 63 -6.27 16.73 11.57
CA PRO A 63 -6.33 16.87 10.12
C PRO A 63 -7.77 17.00 9.63
N ASP A 64 -7.95 17.55 8.43
CA ASP A 64 -9.24 17.62 7.73
C ASP A 64 -9.58 16.28 7.03
N ALA A 65 -8.57 15.45 6.77
CA ALA A 65 -8.71 14.11 6.16
C ALA A 65 -7.51 13.22 6.52
N LEU A 66 -7.75 11.91 6.65
CA LEU A 66 -6.72 10.89 6.83
C LEU A 66 -6.62 10.00 5.58
N ILE A 67 -5.42 9.93 5.01
CA ILE A 67 -5.07 9.00 3.93
C ILE A 67 -4.35 7.80 4.55
N VAL A 68 -4.91 6.61 4.38
CA VAL A 68 -4.27 5.34 4.72
C VAL A 68 -3.41 4.93 3.54
N ALA A 69 -2.16 5.39 3.52
CA ALA A 69 -1.22 5.16 2.42
C ALA A 69 -0.86 3.67 2.32
N CYS A 70 -0.63 3.00 3.44
CA CYS A 70 -0.23 1.59 3.45
C CYS A 70 -1.31 0.70 2.82
N ASN A 71 -0.99 0.00 1.72
CA ASN A 71 -1.95 -0.91 1.08
C ASN A 71 -2.34 -2.07 1.99
N THR A 72 -1.41 -2.62 2.77
CA THR A 72 -1.71 -3.69 3.73
C THR A 72 -2.69 -3.21 4.81
N ALA A 73 -2.53 -1.98 5.32
CA ALA A 73 -3.49 -1.38 6.24
C ALA A 73 -4.85 -1.11 5.54
N SER A 74 -4.86 -0.61 4.31
CA SER A 74 -6.10 -0.38 3.55
C SER A 74 -6.89 -1.67 3.32
N VAL A 75 -6.18 -2.77 3.04
CA VAL A 75 -6.78 -4.09 2.77
C VAL A 75 -7.40 -4.72 4.02
N HIS A 76 -6.75 -4.57 5.18
CA HIS A 76 -7.16 -5.28 6.41
C HIS A 76 -7.85 -4.41 7.45
N ALA A 77 -7.50 -3.13 7.55
CA ALA A 77 -7.88 -2.27 8.67
C ALA A 77 -8.87 -1.15 8.29
N LEU A 78 -9.12 -0.90 6.99
CA LEU A 78 -9.95 0.23 6.56
C LEU A 78 -11.36 0.25 7.17
N PRO A 79 -12.10 -0.88 7.29
CA PRO A 79 -13.39 -0.88 7.99
C PRO A 79 -13.29 -0.43 9.45
N ALA A 80 -12.27 -0.92 10.18
CA ALA A 80 -12.05 -0.57 11.58
C ALA A 80 -11.62 0.90 11.75
N LEU A 81 -10.77 1.40 10.85
CA LEU A 81 -10.34 2.80 10.82
C LEU A 81 -11.52 3.74 10.61
N ARG A 82 -12.40 3.45 9.64
CA ARG A 82 -13.63 4.22 9.40
C ARG A 82 -14.56 4.18 10.60
N ALA A 83 -14.80 3.01 11.16
CA ALA A 83 -15.65 2.87 12.35
C ALA A 83 -15.13 3.66 13.56
N ALA A 84 -13.81 3.84 13.67
CA ALA A 84 -13.19 4.55 14.79
C ALA A 84 -13.12 6.08 14.61
N LEU A 85 -13.10 6.58 13.37
CA LEU A 85 -12.76 7.98 13.07
C LEU A 85 -13.88 8.74 12.34
N GLU A 86 -14.72 8.06 11.57
CA GLU A 86 -15.84 8.69 10.85
C GLU A 86 -17.08 8.83 11.75
N PRO A 87 -17.94 9.84 11.52
CA PRO A 87 -17.85 10.87 10.48
C PRO A 87 -16.93 12.06 10.83
N GLY A 88 -16.30 12.05 12.02
CA GLY A 88 -15.50 13.18 12.52
C GLY A 88 -14.24 13.47 11.71
N LEU A 89 -13.63 12.44 11.12
CA LEU A 89 -12.45 12.53 10.27
C LEU A 89 -12.62 11.60 9.05
N PRO A 90 -12.76 12.13 7.82
CA PRO A 90 -12.85 11.32 6.60
C PRO A 90 -11.62 10.42 6.40
N VAL A 91 -11.84 9.14 6.12
CA VAL A 91 -10.76 8.15 5.93
C VAL A 91 -10.71 7.63 4.48
N ILE A 92 -9.61 7.95 3.80
CA ILE A 92 -9.34 7.57 2.41
C ILE A 92 -8.30 6.47 2.37
N GLY A 93 -8.67 5.27 1.90
CA GLY A 93 -7.72 4.17 1.70
C GLY A 93 -7.07 4.21 0.33
N THR A 94 -5.76 4.00 0.26
CA THR A 94 -5.06 3.70 -1.00
C THR A 94 -4.94 2.19 -1.15
N VAL A 95 -5.75 1.64 -2.03
CA VAL A 95 -5.77 0.20 -2.36
C VAL A 95 -4.83 -0.07 -3.55
N PRO A 96 -4.41 -1.33 -3.79
CA PRO A 96 -3.64 -1.66 -4.99
C PRO A 96 -4.34 -1.13 -6.25
N ALA A 97 -3.57 -0.55 -7.18
CA ALA A 97 -4.05 0.13 -8.37
C ALA A 97 -4.57 -0.83 -9.47
N ILE A 98 -5.42 -1.78 -9.11
CA ILE A 98 -5.98 -2.83 -9.98
C ILE A 98 -6.90 -2.22 -11.04
N LYS A 99 -7.80 -1.32 -10.65
CA LYS A 99 -8.74 -0.66 -11.57
C LYS A 99 -8.04 0.06 -12.74
N PRO A 100 -7.07 0.96 -12.51
CA PRO A 100 -6.38 1.60 -13.63
C PRO A 100 -5.52 0.63 -14.44
N ALA A 101 -4.92 -0.39 -13.83
CA ALA A 101 -4.18 -1.41 -14.59
C ALA A 101 -5.09 -2.25 -15.50
N ALA A 102 -6.26 -2.65 -15.02
CA ALA A 102 -7.26 -3.39 -15.78
C ALA A 102 -7.80 -2.60 -16.98
N ALA A 103 -7.89 -1.28 -16.86
CA ALA A 103 -8.31 -0.41 -17.97
C ALA A 103 -7.36 -0.47 -19.18
N GLY A 104 -6.12 -0.95 -19.01
CA GLY A 104 -5.19 -1.21 -20.12
C GLY A 104 -5.52 -2.46 -20.94
N GLY A 105 -6.35 -3.38 -20.43
CA GLY A 105 -6.87 -4.54 -21.16
C GLY A 105 -5.89 -5.70 -21.40
N GLY A 106 -4.64 -5.61 -20.93
CA GLY A 106 -3.62 -6.64 -21.08
C GLY A 106 -3.34 -7.40 -19.78
N PRO A 107 -2.81 -8.65 -19.84
CA PRO A 107 -2.46 -9.44 -18.65
C PRO A 107 -1.61 -8.65 -17.66
N MET A 108 -1.88 -8.79 -16.37
CA MET A 108 -1.17 -8.04 -15.32
C MET A 108 -0.70 -8.94 -14.18
N ALA A 109 0.32 -8.49 -13.47
CA ALA A 109 0.70 -9.04 -12.17
C ALA A 109 0.48 -8.01 -11.06
N ILE A 110 0.05 -8.46 -9.88
CA ILE A 110 -0.06 -7.63 -8.69
C ILE A 110 1.01 -8.05 -7.70
N TRP A 111 2.05 -7.22 -7.57
CA TRP A 111 3.12 -7.41 -6.62
C TRP A 111 2.70 -6.82 -5.28
N ALA A 112 2.50 -7.64 -4.26
CA ALA A 112 2.02 -7.16 -2.97
C ALA A 112 2.72 -7.87 -1.80
N THR A 113 2.46 -7.41 -0.58
CA THR A 113 2.96 -8.12 0.62
C THR A 113 2.25 -9.46 0.78
N PRO A 114 2.81 -10.42 1.53
CA PRO A 114 2.15 -11.70 1.81
C PRO A 114 0.75 -11.56 2.41
N ALA A 115 0.53 -10.63 3.35
CA ALA A 115 -0.79 -10.38 3.93
C ALA A 115 -1.78 -9.80 2.91
N THR A 116 -1.32 -9.00 1.95
CA THR A 116 -2.21 -8.43 0.92
C THR A 116 -2.53 -9.44 -0.19
N THR A 117 -1.55 -10.24 -0.59
CA THR A 117 -1.65 -11.22 -1.69
C THR A 117 -2.67 -12.31 -1.35
N GLY A 118 -3.67 -12.56 -2.22
CA GLY A 118 -4.70 -13.58 -1.99
C GLY A 118 -5.77 -13.19 -0.97
N SER A 119 -5.69 -11.98 -0.40
CA SER A 119 -6.66 -11.51 0.61
C SER A 119 -8.07 -11.39 0.02
N PRO A 120 -9.13 -11.57 0.83
CA PRO A 120 -10.51 -11.42 0.35
C PRO A 120 -10.77 -10.05 -0.28
N TYR A 121 -10.18 -8.99 0.28
CA TYR A 121 -10.31 -7.63 -0.23
C TYR A 121 -9.62 -7.47 -1.60
N GLN A 122 -8.39 -7.98 -1.76
CA GLN A 122 -7.69 -7.94 -3.05
C GLN A 122 -8.48 -8.70 -4.12
N ARG A 123 -8.95 -9.91 -3.81
CA ARG A 123 -9.78 -10.71 -4.73
C ARG A 123 -11.10 -10.04 -5.07
N GLY A 124 -11.69 -9.31 -4.12
CA GLY A 124 -12.84 -8.44 -4.35
C GLY A 124 -12.54 -7.38 -5.41
N LEU A 125 -11.42 -6.65 -5.28
CA LEU A 125 -10.99 -5.65 -6.28
C LEU A 125 -10.71 -6.28 -7.65
N ILE A 126 -10.09 -7.46 -7.69
CA ILE A 126 -9.84 -8.20 -8.94
C ILE A 126 -11.17 -8.55 -9.61
N THR A 127 -12.12 -9.09 -8.84
CA THR A 127 -13.44 -9.48 -9.35
C THR A 127 -14.22 -8.28 -9.86
N GLU A 128 -14.19 -7.15 -9.13
CA GLU A 128 -14.92 -5.94 -9.47
C GLU A 128 -14.34 -5.22 -10.70
N PHE A 129 -13.01 -5.16 -10.83
CA PHE A 129 -12.36 -4.28 -11.82
C PHE A 129 -11.58 -4.99 -12.92
N ALA A 130 -11.20 -6.26 -12.75
CA ALA A 130 -10.28 -6.96 -13.64
C ALA A 130 -10.82 -8.30 -14.18
N GLY A 131 -12.13 -8.56 -14.09
CA GLY A 131 -12.72 -9.84 -14.50
C GLY A 131 -12.59 -10.23 -15.99
N ALA A 132 -12.12 -9.31 -16.85
CA ALA A 132 -11.86 -9.54 -18.28
C ALA A 132 -10.37 -9.68 -18.62
N VAL A 133 -9.48 -9.68 -17.62
CA VAL A 133 -8.03 -9.66 -17.79
C VAL A 133 -7.39 -10.77 -16.97
N ASP A 134 -6.35 -11.41 -17.50
CA ASP A 134 -5.55 -12.37 -16.74
C ASP A 134 -4.76 -11.63 -15.64
N VAL A 135 -5.02 -11.98 -14.38
CA VAL A 135 -4.38 -11.39 -13.21
C VAL A 135 -3.55 -12.43 -12.47
N THR A 136 -2.26 -12.17 -12.29
CA THR A 136 -1.38 -12.99 -11.43
C THR A 136 -1.11 -12.28 -10.11
N GLU A 137 -1.45 -12.93 -9.00
CA GLU A 137 -1.13 -12.45 -7.66
C GLU A 137 0.30 -12.89 -7.28
N VAL A 138 1.22 -11.94 -7.07
CA VAL A 138 2.64 -12.21 -6.78
C VAL A 138 3.00 -11.69 -5.39
N PRO A 139 3.28 -12.57 -4.41
CA PRO A 139 3.78 -12.15 -3.11
C PRO A 139 5.26 -11.75 -3.20
N CYS A 140 5.62 -10.61 -2.60
CA CYS A 140 6.99 -10.11 -2.56
C CYS A 140 7.52 -10.08 -1.10
N PRO A 141 7.75 -11.23 -0.46
CA PRO A 141 8.25 -11.27 0.91
C PRO A 141 9.62 -10.60 1.02
N GLY A 142 9.82 -9.83 2.10
CA GLY A 142 11.08 -9.14 2.37
C GLY A 142 11.33 -7.86 1.57
N LEU A 143 10.60 -7.60 0.48
CA LEU A 143 10.84 -6.41 -0.36
C LEU A 143 10.60 -5.11 0.42
N ALA A 144 9.47 -4.98 1.11
CA ALA A 144 9.16 -3.78 1.89
C ALA A 144 10.18 -3.52 3.02
N ASP A 145 10.66 -4.59 3.66
CA ASP A 145 11.64 -4.53 4.75
C ASP A 145 13.03 -4.12 4.24
N ALA A 146 13.46 -4.67 3.10
CA ALA A 146 14.71 -4.29 2.47
C ALA A 146 14.70 -2.82 2.04
N ILE A 147 13.57 -2.32 1.51
CA ILE A 147 13.41 -0.91 1.12
C ILE A 147 13.44 0.00 2.36
N GLU A 148 12.76 -0.37 3.45
CA GLU A 148 12.76 0.41 4.70
C GLU A 148 14.18 0.63 5.24
N HIS A 149 15.02 -0.40 5.16
CA HIS A 149 16.38 -0.38 5.70
C HIS A 149 17.47 0.02 4.68
N GLY A 150 17.10 0.27 3.42
CA GLY A 150 18.07 0.52 2.35
C GLY A 150 19.01 -0.67 2.07
N ASP A 151 18.56 -1.91 2.30
CA ASP A 151 19.32 -3.12 1.94
C ASP A 151 19.23 -3.34 0.43
N GLU A 152 20.19 -2.77 -0.30
CA GLU A 152 20.23 -2.83 -1.76
C GLU A 152 20.27 -4.26 -2.31
N ALA A 153 21.06 -5.13 -1.68
CA ALA A 153 21.14 -6.52 -2.09
C ALA A 153 19.83 -7.26 -1.78
N GLY A 154 19.16 -6.92 -0.67
CA GLY A 154 17.84 -7.42 -0.32
C GLY A 154 16.76 -7.02 -1.32
N ILE A 155 16.77 -5.75 -1.74
CA ILE A 155 15.87 -5.22 -2.77
C ILE A 155 16.03 -6.03 -4.05
N ASP A 156 17.27 -6.15 -4.56
CA ASP A 156 17.53 -6.84 -5.83
C ASP A 156 17.14 -8.32 -5.78
N ARG A 157 17.42 -9.02 -4.67
CA ARG A 157 16.98 -10.41 -4.47
C ARG A 157 15.47 -10.54 -4.48
N ALA A 158 14.76 -9.67 -3.76
CA ALA A 158 13.31 -9.75 -3.65
C ALA A 158 12.60 -9.37 -4.96
N VAL A 159 13.10 -8.36 -5.68
CA VAL A 159 12.62 -8.01 -7.03
C VAL A 159 12.85 -9.17 -8.01
N ALA A 160 14.03 -9.78 -8.02
CA ALA A 160 14.32 -10.92 -8.88
C ALA A 160 13.41 -12.12 -8.58
N ALA A 161 13.13 -12.41 -7.31
CA ALA A 161 12.21 -13.46 -6.90
C ALA A 161 10.76 -13.19 -7.37
N ALA A 162 10.28 -11.95 -7.22
CA ALA A 162 8.95 -11.56 -7.69
C ALA A 162 8.84 -11.59 -9.23
N ALA A 163 9.90 -11.19 -9.93
CA ALA A 163 10.00 -11.29 -11.39
C ALA A 163 9.96 -12.75 -11.87
N ALA A 164 10.66 -13.66 -11.18
CA ALA A 164 10.62 -15.10 -11.52
C ALA A 164 9.23 -15.74 -11.33
N LEU A 165 8.40 -15.19 -10.43
CA LEU A 165 7.01 -15.60 -10.24
C LEU A 165 6.03 -14.90 -11.18
N THR A 166 6.48 -13.89 -11.94
CA THR A 166 5.66 -13.13 -12.88
C THR A 166 5.64 -13.86 -14.24
N PRO A 167 4.48 -14.28 -14.76
CA PRO A 167 4.40 -15.02 -16.01
C PRO A 167 4.90 -14.21 -17.22
N PRO A 168 5.45 -14.88 -18.25
CA PRO A 168 5.75 -14.23 -19.51
C PRO A 168 4.47 -13.67 -20.14
N GLY A 169 4.57 -12.50 -20.76
CA GLY A 169 3.43 -11.84 -21.41
C GLY A 169 2.60 -10.92 -20.53
N VAL A 170 2.94 -10.77 -19.24
CA VAL A 170 2.43 -9.69 -18.38
C VAL A 170 2.81 -8.34 -19.00
N GLN A 171 1.82 -7.46 -19.17
CA GLN A 171 1.95 -6.14 -19.78
C GLN A 171 1.93 -5.00 -18.74
N ALA A 172 1.48 -5.28 -17.52
CA ALA A 172 1.47 -4.32 -16.42
C ALA A 172 1.78 -4.98 -15.07
N VAL A 173 2.53 -4.27 -14.22
CA VAL A 173 2.75 -4.65 -12.83
C VAL A 173 2.09 -3.62 -11.91
N VAL A 174 1.13 -4.07 -11.11
CA VAL A 174 0.53 -3.27 -10.03
C VAL A 174 1.42 -3.36 -8.80
N LEU A 175 1.89 -2.21 -8.32
CA LEU A 175 2.62 -2.10 -7.07
C LEU A 175 1.60 -2.02 -5.91
N GLY A 176 1.33 -3.17 -5.28
CA GLY A 176 0.39 -3.34 -4.17
C GLY A 176 0.99 -3.12 -2.78
N CYS A 177 2.11 -2.39 -2.69
CA CYS A 177 2.73 -1.92 -1.46
C CYS A 177 3.38 -0.56 -1.73
N THR A 178 3.21 0.38 -0.80
CA THR A 178 3.74 1.74 -0.88
C THR A 178 5.26 1.79 -0.99
N HIS A 179 5.98 0.90 -0.29
CA HIS A 179 7.44 0.80 -0.41
C HIS A 179 7.89 0.55 -1.85
N TYR A 180 7.15 -0.24 -2.62
CA TYR A 180 7.60 -0.68 -3.94
C TYR A 180 7.66 0.50 -4.92
N GLU A 181 6.87 1.55 -4.69
CA GLU A 181 6.93 2.80 -5.47
C GLU A 181 8.29 3.51 -5.34
N LEU A 182 8.97 3.36 -4.19
CA LEU A 182 10.28 3.97 -3.95
C LEU A 182 11.41 3.36 -4.77
N VAL A 183 11.21 2.13 -5.26
CA VAL A 183 12.18 1.39 -6.10
C VAL A 183 11.59 1.02 -7.45
N ALA A 184 10.56 1.75 -7.91
CA ALA A 184 9.87 1.45 -9.17
C ALA A 184 10.83 1.37 -10.37
N ASP A 185 11.91 2.15 -10.38
CA ASP A 185 12.93 2.12 -11.44
C ASP A 185 13.69 0.79 -11.51
N ARG A 186 13.73 0.01 -10.42
CA ARG A 186 14.33 -1.35 -10.39
C ARG A 186 13.36 -2.45 -10.80
N ILE A 187 12.07 -2.17 -10.71
CA ILE A 187 10.99 -3.12 -11.05
C ILE A 187 10.64 -3.02 -12.54
N ARG A 188 10.87 -1.87 -13.17
CA ARG A 188 10.58 -1.60 -14.59
C ARG A 188 11.43 -2.40 -15.56
#